data_AF-A0A8T5UVI3-F1
#
_entry.id   AF-A0A8T5UVI3-F1
#
_cell.length_a   1.000
_cell.length_b   1.000
_cell.length_c   1.000
_cell.angle_alpha   90.00
_cell.angle_beta   90.00
_cell.angle_gamma   90.00
#
_symmetry.space_group_name_H-M   'P 1'
#
loop_
_entity.id
_entity.type
_entity.pdbx_description
1 polymer ?
#
loop_
_entity_poly.entity_id
_entity_poly.type
_entity_poly.pdbx_seq_one_letter_code
_entity_poly.pdbx_strand_id
1 'polypeptide(L)'
;MQDEFAEADLLSLLKNGVKRSIDLIAHITDYHGGPVTTEYMLTSDLARELIEQNYQVEVEYLNRNFANGLTMRRSGRPIKKFGSKRTDVAVLFNHFAPLAMIEIKTGVKTVRGIAADLIKITDTIDALKPEFASRVWGAAVFQVHIPGSKSRYEEAHFKAAIDETMKLIGKGLTNHAKTHPNYNFRLHSLQAANEGYTPRELEPDGNGGFVWGQDGHATRYYAVLIKSKIAKPRLPRTIEELKAYSQT
;
A
#
# COMPACT_ATOMS: atom_id res chain seq x y z
N MET A 1 -11.85 -19.51 -8.04
CA MET A 1 -11.29 -18.16 -7.84
C MET A 1 -11.37 -17.87 -6.36
N GLN A 2 -10.27 -17.44 -5.74
CA GLN A 2 -10.20 -17.17 -4.30
C GLN A 2 -11.11 -16.00 -3.95
N ASP A 3 -11.89 -16.13 -2.89
CA ASP A 3 -12.92 -15.18 -2.51
C ASP A 3 -12.44 -14.24 -1.38
N GLU A 4 -11.19 -14.40 -0.95
CA GLU A 4 -10.46 -13.55 -0.02
C GLU A 4 -8.96 -13.77 -0.18
N PHE A 5 -8.16 -12.74 0.08
CA PHE A 5 -6.71 -12.86 0.24
C PHE A 5 -6.32 -13.35 1.64
N ALA A 6 -5.40 -14.31 1.71
CA ALA A 6 -4.56 -14.41 2.90
C ALA A 6 -3.62 -13.18 2.94
N GLU A 7 -3.28 -12.72 4.16
CA GLU A 7 -2.37 -11.57 4.35
C GLU A 7 -1.02 -11.81 3.65
N ALA A 8 -0.49 -13.03 3.75
CA ALA A 8 0.77 -13.41 3.12
C ALA A 8 0.71 -13.36 1.58
N ASP A 9 -0.41 -13.76 0.98
CA ASP A 9 -0.60 -13.75 -0.47
C ASP A 9 -0.59 -12.30 -0.97
N LEU A 10 -1.42 -11.42 -0.37
CA LEU A 10 -1.43 -10.01 -0.74
C LEU A 10 -0.05 -9.37 -0.55
N LEU A 11 0.63 -9.64 0.57
CA LEU A 11 1.96 -9.09 0.82
C LEU A 11 2.97 -9.56 -0.23
N SER A 12 2.90 -10.82 -0.68
CA SER A 12 3.77 -11.34 -1.74
C SER A 12 3.53 -10.63 -3.06
N LEU A 13 2.27 -10.38 -3.43
CA LEU A 13 1.89 -9.67 -4.65
C LEU A 13 2.39 -8.23 -4.62
N LEU A 14 2.26 -7.55 -3.47
CA LEU A 14 2.78 -6.19 -3.30
C LEU A 14 4.32 -6.14 -3.44
N LYS A 15 5.03 -7.13 -2.89
CA LYS A 15 6.49 -7.25 -3.03
C LYS A 15 6.90 -7.43 -4.49
N ASN A 16 6.22 -8.33 -5.21
CA ASN A 16 6.51 -8.59 -6.62
C ASN A 16 6.24 -7.38 -7.51
N GLY A 17 5.12 -6.69 -7.31
CA GLY A 17 4.80 -5.47 -8.06
C GLY A 17 5.80 -4.35 -7.81
N VAL A 18 6.20 -4.13 -6.56
CA VAL A 18 7.29 -3.18 -6.22
C VAL A 18 8.60 -3.58 -6.88
N LYS A 19 8.97 -4.87 -6.82
CA LYS A 19 10.20 -5.37 -7.45
C LYS A 19 10.21 -5.11 -8.95
N ARG A 20 9.08 -5.34 -9.63
CA ARG A 20 8.95 -5.05 -11.06
C ARG A 20 9.21 -3.58 -11.38
N SER A 21 8.66 -2.65 -10.60
CA SER A 21 8.94 -1.22 -10.80
C SER A 21 10.41 -0.85 -10.55
N ILE A 22 11.04 -1.45 -9.54
CA ILE A 22 12.47 -1.24 -9.26
C ILE A 22 13.32 -1.75 -10.42
N ASP A 23 13.07 -2.98 -10.87
CA ASP A 23 13.82 -3.61 -11.97
C ASP A 23 13.66 -2.82 -13.28
N LEU A 24 12.44 -2.33 -13.56
CA LEU A 24 12.17 -1.49 -14.73
C LEU A 24 12.96 -0.18 -14.69
N ILE A 25 13.00 0.50 -13.56
CA ILE A 25 13.76 1.75 -13.41
C ILE A 25 15.26 1.50 -13.53
N ALA A 26 15.77 0.45 -12.89
CA ALA A 26 17.17 0.06 -13.00
C ALA A 26 17.56 -0.31 -14.44
N HIS A 27 16.61 -0.74 -15.28
CA HIS A 27 16.87 -1.03 -16.69
C HIS A 27 16.79 0.21 -17.59
N ILE A 28 15.84 1.13 -17.33
CA ILE A 28 15.63 2.33 -18.17
C ILE A 28 16.65 3.42 -17.85
N THR A 29 17.11 3.47 -16.61
CA THR A 29 18.10 4.41 -16.14
C THR A 29 19.28 3.58 -15.68
N ASP A 30 20.50 3.83 -16.17
CA ASP A 30 21.76 3.29 -15.61
C ASP A 30 22.02 3.80 -14.17
N TYR A 31 20.93 4.05 -13.43
CA TYR A 31 20.79 4.80 -12.21
C TYR A 31 20.22 3.85 -11.16
N HIS A 32 20.98 3.65 -10.09
CA HIS A 32 20.70 2.66 -9.04
C HIS A 32 19.55 3.06 -8.09
N GLY A 33 18.35 3.31 -8.60
CA GLY A 33 17.13 3.33 -7.78
C GLY A 33 16.82 4.66 -7.08
N GLY A 34 16.90 5.77 -7.81
CA GLY A 34 16.34 7.07 -7.39
C GLY A 34 14.86 7.00 -7.02
N PRO A 35 14.25 8.09 -6.55
CA PRO A 35 12.82 8.05 -6.30
C PRO A 35 12.12 7.65 -7.61
N VAL A 36 11.33 6.56 -7.60
CA VAL A 36 10.25 6.42 -8.59
C VAL A 36 9.47 7.73 -8.52
N THR A 37 9.66 8.59 -9.52
CA THR A 37 9.07 9.93 -9.52
C THR A 37 7.58 9.88 -9.80
N THR A 38 7.07 8.72 -10.25
CA THR A 38 5.68 8.57 -10.68
C THR A 38 4.98 7.46 -9.90
N GLU A 39 4.05 7.86 -9.04
CA GLU A 39 3.07 6.95 -8.41
C GLU A 39 2.41 6.04 -9.48
N TYR A 40 2.15 6.56 -10.69
CA TYR A 40 1.58 5.83 -11.83
C TYR A 40 2.34 4.56 -12.28
N MET A 41 3.68 4.57 -12.28
CA MET A 41 4.45 3.38 -12.65
C MET A 41 4.24 2.27 -11.62
N LEU A 42 4.35 2.63 -10.33
CA LEU A 42 4.14 1.69 -9.24
C LEU A 42 2.68 1.18 -9.21
N THR A 43 1.69 2.05 -9.48
CA THR A 43 0.28 1.66 -9.65
C THR A 43 0.12 0.65 -10.78
N SER A 44 0.72 0.92 -11.93
CA SER A 44 0.60 0.06 -13.11
C SER A 44 1.24 -1.31 -12.90
N ASP A 45 2.41 -1.37 -12.28
CA ASP A 45 3.10 -2.65 -12.04
C ASP A 45 2.46 -3.48 -10.93
N LEU A 46 1.95 -2.84 -9.87
CA LEU A 46 1.15 -3.53 -8.86
C LEU A 46 -0.16 -4.09 -9.46
N ALA A 47 -0.85 -3.29 -10.28
CA ALA A 47 -2.04 -3.76 -10.99
C ALA A 47 -1.72 -4.91 -11.94
N ARG A 48 -0.61 -4.81 -12.70
CA ARG A 48 -0.16 -5.86 -13.61
C ARG A 48 0.13 -7.17 -12.87
N GLU A 49 0.85 -7.12 -11.75
CA GLU A 49 1.15 -8.31 -10.95
C GLU A 49 -0.15 -9.01 -10.50
N LEU A 50 -1.15 -8.25 -10.08
CA LEU A 50 -2.45 -8.80 -9.69
C LEU A 50 -3.21 -9.40 -10.89
N ILE A 51 -3.18 -8.75 -12.05
CA ILE A 51 -3.80 -9.26 -13.29
C ILE A 51 -3.15 -10.56 -13.75
N GLU A 52 -1.81 -10.65 -13.71
CA GLU A 52 -1.07 -11.86 -14.10
C GLU A 52 -1.41 -13.07 -13.20
N GLN A 53 -1.85 -12.82 -11.97
CA GLN A 53 -2.36 -13.84 -11.05
C GLN A 53 -3.86 -14.13 -11.21
N ASN A 54 -4.46 -13.67 -12.31
CA ASN A 54 -5.87 -13.84 -12.67
C ASN A 54 -6.85 -13.19 -11.69
N TYR A 55 -6.44 -12.15 -10.97
CA TYR A 55 -7.38 -11.31 -10.24
C TYR A 55 -8.03 -10.30 -11.17
N GLN A 56 -9.26 -9.92 -10.87
CA GLN A 56 -9.90 -8.81 -11.54
C GLN A 56 -9.47 -7.50 -10.89
N VAL A 57 -8.87 -6.62 -11.69
CA VAL A 57 -8.26 -5.38 -11.22
C VAL A 57 -8.84 -4.19 -11.97
N GLU A 58 -9.17 -3.14 -11.23
CA GLU A 58 -9.55 -1.84 -11.78
C GLU A 58 -8.58 -0.78 -11.21
N VAL A 59 -8.10 0.13 -12.05
CA VAL A 59 -7.20 1.22 -11.66
C VAL A 59 -8.00 2.52 -11.56
N GLU A 60 -7.66 3.40 -10.62
CA GLU A 60 -8.38 4.68 -10.41
C GLU A 60 -9.88 4.46 -10.16
N TYR A 61 -10.20 3.43 -9.38
CA TYR A 61 -11.57 2.97 -9.17
C TYR A 61 -12.32 3.87 -8.19
N LEU A 62 -13.52 4.31 -8.57
CA LEU A 62 -14.33 5.21 -7.74
C LEU A 62 -14.84 4.50 -6.47
N ASN A 63 -14.57 5.06 -5.30
CA ASN A 63 -14.93 4.41 -4.03
C ASN A 63 -16.45 4.26 -3.83
N ARG A 64 -17.24 5.14 -4.44
CA ARG A 64 -18.71 5.00 -4.45
C ARG A 64 -19.19 3.73 -5.16
N ASN A 65 -18.38 3.16 -6.05
CA ASN A 65 -18.69 1.92 -6.73
C ASN A 65 -18.36 0.70 -5.86
N PHE A 66 -17.44 0.82 -4.90
CA PHE A 66 -17.25 -0.20 -3.86
C PHE A 66 -18.43 -0.26 -2.92
N ALA A 67 -18.94 0.89 -2.46
CA ALA A 67 -20.09 1.00 -1.58
C ALA A 67 -21.37 1.34 -2.36
N ASN A 68 -21.73 0.45 -3.31
CA ASN A 68 -22.94 0.57 -4.11
C ASN A 68 -24.15 -0.09 -3.42
N GLY A 69 -25.34 -0.06 -4.04
CA GLY A 69 -26.57 -0.59 -3.42
C GLY A 69 -26.52 -2.07 -2.98
N LEU A 70 -25.64 -2.88 -3.54
CA LEU A 70 -25.48 -4.31 -3.18
C LEU A 70 -24.60 -4.50 -1.96
N THR A 71 -23.52 -3.73 -1.86
CA THR A 71 -22.46 -3.88 -0.87
C THR A 71 -22.54 -2.87 0.27
N MET A 72 -23.29 -1.78 0.10
CA MET A 72 -23.40 -0.69 1.07
C MET A 72 -24.31 -1.08 2.23
N ARG A 73 -23.91 -0.67 3.43
CA ARG A 73 -24.70 -0.80 4.64
C ARG A 73 -25.88 0.18 4.62
N ARG A 74 -27.09 -0.31 4.91
CA ARG A 74 -28.33 0.52 4.92
C ARG A 74 -28.50 1.37 6.19
N SER A 75 -27.94 0.92 7.31
CA SER A 75 -28.07 1.55 8.63
C SER A 75 -26.70 1.74 9.28
N GLY A 76 -26.47 2.83 10.03
CA GLY A 76 -25.18 3.07 10.69
C GLY A 76 -24.77 4.53 10.75
N ARG A 77 -23.54 4.79 11.19
CA ARG A 77 -22.99 6.15 11.24
C ARG A 77 -22.94 6.72 9.83
N PRO A 78 -23.38 7.98 9.59
CA PRO A 78 -23.24 8.61 8.28
C PRO A 78 -21.78 8.67 7.87
N ILE A 79 -21.47 8.13 6.70
CA ILE A 79 -20.14 8.20 6.11
C ILE A 79 -20.11 9.41 5.20
N LYS A 80 -19.01 10.17 5.23
CA LYS A 80 -18.83 11.30 4.33
C LYS A 80 -19.00 10.81 2.89
N LYS A 81 -19.75 11.55 2.07
CA LYS A 81 -19.94 11.20 0.66
C LYS A 81 -18.57 10.96 0.00
N PHE A 82 -18.41 9.81 -0.64
CA PHE A 82 -17.19 9.44 -1.36
C PHE A 82 -16.84 10.43 -2.47
N GLY A 83 -17.83 11.14 -3.03
CA GLY A 83 -17.60 12.15 -4.06
C GLY A 83 -16.89 11.54 -5.28
N SER A 84 -15.78 12.17 -5.68
CA SER A 84 -14.86 11.73 -6.75
C SER A 84 -13.62 11.01 -6.23
N LYS A 85 -13.59 10.60 -4.94
CA LYS A 85 -12.46 9.84 -4.39
C LYS A 85 -12.30 8.51 -5.13
N ARG A 86 -11.05 8.18 -5.42
CA ARG A 86 -10.64 6.97 -6.12
C ARG A 86 -9.60 6.20 -5.29
N THR A 87 -9.57 4.91 -5.53
CA THR A 87 -8.52 4.00 -5.08
C THR A 87 -7.64 3.65 -6.26
N ASP A 88 -6.33 3.77 -6.06
CA ASP A 88 -5.35 3.62 -7.14
C ASP A 88 -5.43 2.25 -7.79
N VAL A 89 -5.50 1.18 -6.98
CA VAL A 89 -5.72 -0.19 -7.46
C VAL A 89 -6.80 -0.89 -6.63
N ALA A 90 -7.88 -1.29 -7.29
CA ALA A 90 -8.99 -2.04 -6.74
C ALA A 90 -8.95 -3.49 -7.22
N VAL A 91 -9.01 -4.45 -6.30
CA VAL A 91 -9.19 -5.86 -6.64
C VAL A 91 -10.63 -6.27 -6.33
N LEU A 92 -11.29 -6.86 -7.33
CA LEU A 92 -12.70 -7.23 -7.28
C LEU A 92 -12.89 -8.74 -7.42
N PHE A 93 -13.93 -9.24 -6.78
CA PHE A 93 -14.51 -10.54 -7.01
C PHE A 93 -15.82 -10.35 -7.79
N ASN A 94 -15.95 -11.06 -8.92
CA ASN A 94 -17.11 -11.01 -9.80
C ASN A 94 -17.55 -9.59 -10.20
N HIS A 95 -16.61 -8.67 -10.43
CA HIS A 95 -16.83 -7.28 -10.85
C HIS A 95 -17.51 -6.33 -9.86
N PHE A 96 -17.89 -6.77 -8.66
CA PHE A 96 -18.59 -5.89 -7.72
C PHE A 96 -18.15 -6.01 -6.26
N ALA A 97 -17.66 -7.17 -5.82
CA ALA A 97 -17.31 -7.36 -4.42
C ALA A 97 -15.83 -7.00 -4.19
N PRO A 98 -15.49 -6.02 -3.34
CA PRO A 98 -14.10 -5.68 -3.09
C PRO A 98 -13.35 -6.83 -2.38
N LEU A 99 -12.14 -7.12 -2.84
CA LEU A 99 -11.18 -8.00 -2.19
C LEU A 99 -9.99 -7.22 -1.61
N ALA A 100 -9.50 -6.22 -2.36
CA ALA A 100 -8.44 -5.35 -1.90
C ALA A 100 -8.62 -3.91 -2.40
N MET A 101 -8.17 -2.96 -1.57
CA MET A 101 -8.05 -1.55 -1.90
C MET A 101 -6.61 -1.13 -1.65
N ILE A 102 -5.90 -0.71 -2.70
CA ILE A 102 -4.48 -0.37 -2.61
C ILE A 102 -4.31 1.09 -3.02
N GLU A 103 -3.70 1.86 -2.13
CA GLU A 103 -3.35 3.27 -2.31
C GLU A 103 -1.82 3.39 -2.32
N ILE A 104 -1.29 4.26 -3.17
CA ILE A 104 0.14 4.35 -3.44
C ILE A 104 0.63 5.77 -3.21
N LYS A 105 1.69 5.91 -2.42
CA LYS A 105 2.29 7.20 -2.09
C LYS A 105 3.80 7.21 -2.23
N THR A 106 4.35 8.25 -2.84
CA THR A 106 5.81 8.45 -2.88
C THR A 106 6.29 9.54 -1.91
N GLY A 107 7.58 9.53 -1.58
CA GLY A 107 8.20 10.61 -0.77
C GLY A 107 7.70 10.71 0.68
N VAL A 108 7.25 9.61 1.28
CA VAL A 108 6.69 9.61 2.63
C VAL A 108 7.79 9.74 3.67
N LYS A 109 7.65 10.71 4.58
CA LYS A 109 8.58 10.95 5.71
C LYS A 109 7.93 10.76 7.08
N THR A 110 6.61 10.82 7.15
CA THR A 110 5.83 10.65 8.40
C THR A 110 4.47 10.05 8.08
N VAL A 111 3.76 9.52 9.09
CA VAL A 111 2.39 8.98 8.91
C VAL A 111 1.43 10.01 8.32
N ARG A 112 1.66 11.32 8.52
CA ARG A 112 0.82 12.38 7.95
C ARG A 112 0.78 12.32 6.42
N GLY A 113 1.87 11.85 5.79
CA GLY A 113 1.96 11.69 4.34
C GLY A 113 1.01 10.64 3.76
N ILE A 114 0.54 9.69 4.57
CA ILE A 114 -0.39 8.62 4.17
C ILE A 114 -1.71 8.64 4.96
N ALA A 115 -1.87 9.57 5.90
CA ALA A 115 -3.02 9.56 6.82
C ALA A 115 -4.35 9.72 6.10
N ALA A 116 -4.39 10.52 5.02
CA ALA A 116 -5.58 10.68 4.20
C ALA A 116 -5.97 9.37 3.49
N ASP A 117 -4.98 8.58 3.04
CA ASP A 117 -5.20 7.29 2.39
C ASP A 117 -5.66 6.23 3.39
N LEU A 118 -5.06 6.19 4.58
CA LEU A 118 -5.52 5.32 5.67
C LEU A 118 -7.00 5.58 5.99
N ILE A 119 -7.39 6.86 6.14
CA ILE A 119 -8.78 7.27 6.41
C ILE A 119 -9.68 6.92 5.22
N LYS A 120 -9.23 7.18 3.98
CA LYS A 120 -9.99 6.87 2.76
C LYS A 120 -10.33 5.39 2.70
N ILE A 121 -9.37 4.53 2.99
CA ILE A 121 -9.56 3.08 3.03
C ILE A 121 -10.54 2.70 4.15
N THR A 122 -10.32 3.14 5.40
CA THR A 122 -11.19 2.75 6.52
C THR A 122 -12.61 3.29 6.36
N ASP A 123 -12.80 4.52 5.89
CA ASP A 123 -14.12 5.10 5.60
C ASP A 123 -14.86 4.29 4.53
N THR A 124 -14.13 3.77 3.54
CA THR A 124 -14.73 2.94 2.48
C THR A 124 -15.12 1.58 3.03
N ILE A 125 -14.27 0.93 3.83
CA ILE A 125 -14.58 -0.35 4.47
C ILE A 125 -15.76 -0.21 5.43
N ASP A 126 -15.83 0.87 6.21
CA ASP A 126 -16.95 1.15 7.14
C ASP A 126 -18.31 1.29 6.42
N ALA A 127 -18.30 1.65 5.12
CA ALA A 127 -19.52 1.78 4.34
C ALA A 127 -20.05 0.46 3.80
N LEU A 128 -19.22 -0.57 3.79
CA LEU A 128 -19.61 -1.89 3.33
C LEU A 128 -20.43 -2.60 4.41
N LYS A 129 -21.30 -3.51 3.96
CA LYS A 129 -21.94 -4.47 4.87
C LYS A 129 -20.87 -5.36 5.52
N PRO A 130 -21.08 -5.84 6.76
CA PRO A 130 -20.10 -6.63 7.51
C PRO A 130 -19.49 -7.81 6.74
N GLU A 131 -20.29 -8.50 5.93
CA GLU A 131 -19.87 -9.65 5.11
C GLU A 131 -18.85 -9.29 4.04
N PHE A 132 -18.88 -8.07 3.49
CA PHE A 132 -17.87 -7.57 2.56
C PHE A 132 -16.71 -6.93 3.32
N ALA A 133 -17.00 -6.07 4.30
CA ALA A 133 -16.00 -5.35 5.08
C ALA A 133 -14.96 -6.27 5.74
N SER A 134 -15.40 -7.44 6.23
CA SER A 134 -14.52 -8.43 6.88
C SER A 134 -13.58 -9.16 5.91
N ARG A 135 -13.84 -9.11 4.60
CA ARG A 135 -13.07 -9.80 3.55
C ARG A 135 -12.08 -8.87 2.85
N VAL A 136 -12.41 -7.58 2.74
CA VAL A 136 -11.53 -6.58 2.13
C VAL A 136 -10.22 -6.46 2.90
N TRP A 137 -9.11 -6.40 2.16
CA TRP A 137 -7.84 -5.88 2.64
C TRP A 137 -7.61 -4.46 2.14
N GLY A 138 -7.22 -3.57 3.03
CA GLY A 138 -6.65 -2.29 2.66
C GLY A 138 -5.13 -2.36 2.62
N ALA A 139 -4.49 -1.64 1.70
CA ALA A 139 -3.05 -1.45 1.69
C ALA A 139 -2.71 0.00 1.33
N ALA A 140 -1.98 0.68 2.19
CA ALA A 140 -1.29 1.91 1.81
C ALA A 140 0.17 1.55 1.53
N VAL A 141 0.52 1.44 0.25
CA VAL A 141 1.87 1.20 -0.24
C VAL A 141 2.59 2.52 -0.35
N PHE A 142 3.80 2.62 0.16
CA PHE A 142 4.54 3.86 0.09
C PHE A 142 6.05 3.71 -0.04
N GLN A 143 6.66 4.74 -0.62
CA GLN A 143 8.09 4.89 -0.75
C GLN A 143 8.62 5.89 0.28
N VAL A 144 9.71 5.53 0.95
CA VAL A 144 10.58 6.42 1.71
C VAL A 144 11.84 6.65 0.90
N HIS A 145 12.15 7.91 0.61
CA HIS A 145 13.35 8.29 -0.10
C HIS A 145 14.19 9.25 0.74
N ILE A 146 15.48 8.92 0.90
CA ILE A 146 16.48 9.68 1.64
C ILE A 146 17.59 10.06 0.66
N PRO A 147 17.70 11.35 0.26
CA PRO A 147 18.78 11.78 -0.60
C PRO A 147 20.10 11.82 0.18
N GLY A 148 21.21 11.63 -0.55
CA GLY A 148 22.55 11.86 -0.04
C GLY A 148 22.81 13.31 0.27
N SER A 149 23.85 13.54 1.06
CA SER A 149 24.36 14.87 1.38
C SER A 149 25.85 14.78 1.72
N LYS A 150 26.49 15.93 1.93
CA LYS A 150 27.89 15.98 2.42
C LYS A 150 28.11 15.19 3.71
N SER A 151 27.09 15.01 4.53
CA SER A 151 27.15 14.23 5.79
C SER A 151 26.46 12.86 5.69
N ARG A 152 25.93 12.49 4.52
CA ARG A 152 25.22 11.23 4.30
C ARG A 152 25.59 10.67 2.93
N TYR A 153 26.63 9.86 2.92
CA TYR A 153 27.19 9.27 1.71
C TYR A 153 27.49 7.77 1.84
N GLU A 154 27.77 7.28 3.05
CA GLU A 154 27.92 5.84 3.33
C GLU A 154 26.58 5.12 3.55
N GLU A 155 26.54 3.82 3.23
CA GLU A 155 25.38 2.95 3.44
C GLU A 155 24.85 2.97 4.89
N ALA A 156 25.75 2.98 5.88
CA ALA A 156 25.38 3.04 7.28
C ALA A 156 24.60 4.32 7.65
N HIS A 157 24.98 5.46 7.07
CA HIS A 157 24.27 6.72 7.27
C HIS A 157 22.84 6.66 6.70
N PHE A 158 22.68 6.01 5.55
CA PHE A 158 21.38 5.82 4.94
C PHE A 158 20.48 4.86 5.73
N LYS A 159 21.02 3.74 6.21
CA LYS A 159 20.30 2.80 7.09
C LYS A 159 19.80 3.50 8.35
N ALA A 160 20.66 4.26 9.02
CA ALA A 160 20.28 5.02 10.22
C ALA A 160 19.15 6.03 9.94
N ALA A 161 19.20 6.74 8.81
CA ALA A 161 18.16 7.70 8.42
C ALA A 161 16.82 7.03 8.06
N ILE A 162 16.86 5.86 7.41
CA ILE A 162 15.66 5.04 7.16
C ILE A 162 15.07 4.57 8.49
N ASP A 163 15.89 4.03 9.40
CA ASP A 163 15.44 3.55 10.70
C ASP A 163 14.78 4.66 11.53
N GLU A 164 15.36 5.85 11.54
CA GLU A 164 14.76 7.02 12.20
C GLU A 164 13.42 7.38 11.59
N THR A 165 13.34 7.43 10.25
CA THR A 165 12.09 7.73 9.53
C THR A 165 11.02 6.68 9.84
N MET A 166 11.38 5.40 9.85
CA MET A 166 10.44 4.32 10.13
C MET A 166 10.00 4.28 11.60
N LYS A 167 10.87 4.68 12.56
CA LYS A 167 10.45 4.90 13.95
C LYS A 167 9.39 5.99 14.07
N LEU A 168 9.56 7.12 13.36
CA LEU A 168 8.58 8.21 13.33
C LEU A 168 7.25 7.77 12.71
N ILE A 169 7.30 7.05 11.58
CA ILE A 169 6.11 6.50 10.92
C ILE A 169 5.41 5.49 11.85
N GLY A 170 6.15 4.56 12.46
CA GLY A 170 5.60 3.55 13.37
C GLY A 170 4.91 4.15 14.60
N LYS A 171 5.52 5.16 15.23
CA LYS A 171 4.89 5.93 16.32
C LYS A 171 3.62 6.63 15.85
N GLY A 172 3.67 7.26 14.68
CA GLY A 172 2.50 7.90 14.06
C GLY A 172 1.36 6.92 13.77
N LEU A 173 1.69 5.74 13.23
CA LEU A 173 0.73 4.69 12.93
C LEU A 173 0.10 4.12 14.20
N THR A 174 0.87 3.97 15.27
CA THR A 174 0.37 3.55 16.58
C THR A 174 -0.68 4.53 17.12
N ASN A 175 -0.42 5.84 16.99
CA ASN A 175 -1.38 6.87 17.38
C ASN A 175 -2.63 6.86 16.48
N HIS A 176 -2.45 6.66 15.17
CA HIS A 176 -3.56 6.52 14.23
C HIS A 176 -4.44 5.30 14.52
N ALA A 177 -3.85 4.17 14.89
CA ALA A 177 -4.57 2.96 15.24
C ALA A 177 -5.43 3.13 16.51
N LYS A 178 -4.98 3.94 17.48
CA LYS A 178 -5.77 4.27 18.68
C LYS A 178 -7.05 5.03 18.34
N THR A 179 -7.05 5.87 17.31
CA THR A 179 -8.25 6.60 16.86
C THR A 179 -9.15 5.78 15.94
N HIS A 180 -8.68 4.62 15.46
CA HIS A 180 -9.42 3.70 14.58
C HIS A 180 -9.43 2.28 15.18
N PRO A 181 -10.01 2.09 16.38
CA PRO A 181 -9.88 0.86 17.15
C PRO A 181 -10.49 -0.37 16.46
N ASN A 182 -11.40 -0.18 15.51
CA ASN A 182 -12.05 -1.25 14.74
C ASN A 182 -11.15 -1.87 13.66
N TYR A 183 -9.92 -1.39 13.52
CA TYR A 183 -9.00 -1.82 12.47
C TYR A 183 -7.68 -2.32 13.06
N ASN A 184 -7.07 -3.28 12.37
CA ASN A 184 -5.67 -3.65 12.54
C ASN A 184 -4.86 -2.93 11.46
N PHE A 185 -3.76 -2.30 11.87
CA PHE A 185 -2.78 -1.68 10.99
C PHE A 185 -1.45 -2.38 11.19
N ARG A 186 -0.89 -2.97 10.13
CA ARG A 186 0.39 -3.68 10.19
C ARG A 186 1.34 -3.11 9.16
N LEU A 187 2.51 -2.70 9.61
CA LEU A 187 3.55 -2.12 8.77
C LEU A 187 4.50 -3.23 8.30
N HIS A 188 4.70 -3.35 6.99
CA HIS A 188 5.57 -4.34 6.37
C HIS A 188 6.59 -3.67 5.46
N SER A 189 7.82 -4.19 5.44
CA SER A 189 8.77 -3.91 4.37
C SER A 189 8.42 -4.72 3.13
N LEU A 190 8.48 -4.08 1.96
CA LEU A 190 8.26 -4.72 0.66
C LEU A 190 9.58 -5.13 -0.02
N GLN A 191 10.71 -4.91 0.65
CA GLN A 191 12.06 -5.23 0.18
C GLN A 191 12.86 -5.96 1.26
N ALA A 192 13.89 -6.70 0.86
CA ALA A 192 14.86 -7.31 1.77
C ALA A 192 15.64 -6.24 2.55
N ALA A 193 16.21 -6.55 3.71
CA ALA A 193 16.79 -5.54 4.61
C ALA A 193 18.01 -4.79 4.04
N ASN A 194 18.69 -5.35 3.05
CA ASN A 194 19.89 -4.81 2.40
C ASN A 194 19.60 -4.12 1.04
N GLU A 195 18.35 -4.10 0.58
CA GLU A 195 17.99 -3.49 -0.71
C GLU A 195 17.73 -1.98 -0.61
N GLY A 196 17.92 -1.26 -1.71
CA GLY A 196 17.51 0.14 -1.84
C GLY A 196 18.43 1.14 -1.13
N TYR A 197 19.71 0.79 -0.94
CA TYR A 197 20.75 1.67 -0.44
C TYR A 197 21.86 1.78 -1.49
N THR A 198 22.15 3.00 -1.90
CA THR A 198 23.17 3.31 -2.90
C THR A 198 24.16 4.28 -2.26
N PRO A 199 25.31 3.81 -1.76
CA PRO A 199 26.33 4.71 -1.23
C PRO A 199 26.90 5.60 -2.34
N ARG A 200 27.59 6.66 -1.94
CA ARG A 200 28.35 7.47 -2.88
C ARG A 200 29.63 6.74 -3.26
N GLU A 201 29.91 6.63 -4.55
CA GLU A 201 31.12 5.97 -5.06
C GLU A 201 32.16 6.98 -5.55
N LEU A 202 33.42 6.55 -5.53
CA LEU A 202 34.54 7.25 -6.16
C LEU A 202 34.65 6.76 -7.61
N GLU A 203 34.54 7.69 -8.54
CA GLU A 203 34.65 7.43 -9.97
C GLU A 203 36.05 7.83 -10.46
N PRO A 204 36.67 7.07 -11.38
CA PRO A 204 37.93 7.46 -11.99
C PRO A 204 37.80 8.80 -12.73
N ASP A 205 38.73 9.72 -12.51
CA ASP A 205 38.68 11.07 -13.10
C ASP A 205 39.31 11.17 -14.52
N GLY A 206 39.74 10.03 -15.08
CA GLY A 206 40.42 9.95 -16.37
C GLY A 206 41.91 10.37 -16.34
N ASN A 207 42.40 10.93 -15.23
CA ASN A 207 43.78 11.38 -15.03
C ASN A 207 44.54 10.55 -13.99
N GLY A 208 44.02 9.36 -13.67
CA GLY A 208 44.61 8.46 -12.66
C GLY A 208 44.25 8.82 -11.22
N GLY A 209 43.38 9.80 -11.01
CA GLY A 209 42.77 10.13 -9.73
C GLY A 209 41.36 9.55 -9.61
N PHE A 210 40.76 9.80 -8.45
CA PHE A 210 39.36 9.48 -8.17
C PHE A 210 38.64 10.76 -7.75
N VAL A 211 37.47 11.00 -8.32
CA VAL A 211 36.56 12.06 -7.93
C VAL A 211 35.28 11.45 -7.37
N TRP A 212 34.60 12.21 -6.52
CA TRP A 212 33.30 11.77 -6.05
C TRP A 212 32.29 11.76 -7.19
N GLY A 213 31.67 10.60 -7.43
CA GLY A 213 30.57 10.43 -8.36
C GLY A 213 29.27 11.07 -7.89
N GLN A 214 28.16 10.64 -8.48
CA GLN A 214 26.82 11.09 -8.11
C GLN A 214 26.52 10.88 -6.63
N ASP A 215 25.76 11.79 -6.01
CA ASP A 215 25.38 11.66 -4.61
C ASP A 215 24.59 10.35 -4.39
N GLY A 216 24.98 9.58 -3.36
CA GLY A 216 24.25 8.37 -2.95
C GLY A 216 22.84 8.66 -2.47
N HIS A 217 22.04 7.64 -2.22
CA HIS A 217 20.68 7.77 -1.68
C HIS A 217 20.17 6.45 -1.08
N ALA A 218 18.99 6.50 -0.46
CA ALA A 218 18.21 5.30 -0.16
C ALA A 218 16.76 5.46 -0.60
N THR A 219 16.23 4.42 -1.24
CA THR A 219 14.83 4.34 -1.68
C THR A 219 14.26 3.01 -1.23
N ARG A 220 13.31 3.08 -0.29
CA ARG A 220 12.72 1.93 0.40
C ARG A 220 11.21 1.90 0.24
N TYR A 221 10.62 0.72 0.05
CA TYR A 221 9.17 0.55 -0.07
C TYR A 221 8.58 -0.24 1.09
N TYR A 222 7.40 0.19 1.52
CA TYR A 222 6.66 -0.35 2.64
C TYR A 222 5.17 -0.44 2.32
N ALA A 223 4.43 -1.23 3.10
CA ALA A 223 2.97 -1.22 3.10
C ALA A 223 2.44 -1.13 4.53
N VAL A 224 1.39 -0.34 4.73
CA VAL A 224 0.48 -0.52 5.86
C VAL A 224 -0.68 -1.38 5.39
N LEU A 225 -0.73 -2.64 5.84
CA LEU A 225 -1.88 -3.50 5.64
C LEU A 225 -2.96 -3.19 6.68
N ILE A 226 -4.20 -3.09 6.22
CA ILE A 226 -5.36 -2.67 6.98
C ILE A 226 -6.42 -3.77 6.89
N LYS A 227 -6.89 -4.24 8.04
CA LYS A 227 -7.98 -5.22 8.11
C LYS A 227 -9.01 -4.80 9.15
N SER A 228 -10.28 -4.89 8.79
CA SER A 228 -11.36 -4.71 9.75
C SER A 228 -11.33 -5.81 10.81
N LYS A 229 -11.58 -5.43 12.07
CA LYS A 229 -11.75 -6.36 13.19
C LYS A 229 -13.19 -6.89 13.30
N ILE A 230 -14.10 -6.45 12.42
CA ILE A 230 -15.46 -6.97 12.38
C ILE A 230 -15.38 -8.49 12.20
N ALA A 231 -16.00 -9.23 13.12
CA ALA A 231 -16.06 -10.68 13.03
C ALA A 231 -16.72 -11.08 11.71
N LYS A 232 -16.11 -12.03 10.99
CA LYS A 232 -16.73 -12.60 9.79
C LYS A 232 -18.11 -13.12 10.17
N PRO A 233 -19.19 -12.58 9.59
CA PRO A 233 -20.52 -13.10 9.87
C PRO A 233 -20.54 -14.58 9.53
N ARG A 234 -21.16 -15.42 10.37
CA ARG A 234 -21.37 -16.83 10.01
C ARG A 234 -22.20 -16.85 8.74
N LEU A 235 -21.69 -17.49 7.68
CA LEU A 235 -22.50 -17.77 6.49
C LEU A 235 -23.77 -18.51 6.96
N PRO A 236 -24.97 -18.05 6.57
CA PRO A 236 -26.19 -18.75 6.91
C PRO A 236 -26.11 -20.18 6.39
N ARG A 237 -26.24 -21.13 7.31
CA ARG A 237 -26.17 -22.57 7.09
C ARG A 237 -27.52 -23.17 6.73
N THR A 238 -28.61 -22.42 6.92
CA THR A 238 -29.98 -22.82 6.60
C THR A 238 -30.74 -21.74 5.85
N ILE A 239 -31.88 -22.12 5.25
CA ILE A 239 -32.78 -21.21 4.53
C ILE A 239 -33.42 -20.19 5.49
N GLU A 240 -33.70 -20.55 6.74
CA GLU A 240 -34.17 -19.57 7.74
C GLU A 240 -33.10 -18.53 8.08
N GLU A 241 -31.84 -18.97 8.25
CA GLU A 241 -30.73 -18.06 8.52
C GLU A 241 -30.52 -17.09 7.35
N LEU A 242 -30.66 -17.58 6.10
CA LEU A 242 -30.53 -16.77 4.89
C LEU A 242 -31.63 -15.71 4.77
N LYS A 243 -32.87 -16.05 5.15
CA LYS A 243 -34.00 -15.11 5.20
C LYS A 243 -33.81 -14.05 6.28
N ALA A 244 -33.26 -14.40 7.44
CA ALA A 244 -32.98 -13.44 8.52
C ALA A 244 -31.90 -12.42 8.14
N TYR A 245 -30.88 -12.82 7.38
CA TYR A 245 -29.85 -11.92 6.84
C TYR A 245 -30.39 -10.90 5.82
N SER A 246 -31.46 -11.23 5.09
CA SER A 246 -32.02 -10.37 4.05
C SER A 246 -32.90 -9.23 4.57
N GLN A 247 -33.24 -9.25 5.87
CA GLN A 247 -34.15 -8.29 6.51
C GLN A 247 -33.45 -7.23 7.38
N THR A 248 -32.12 -7.29 7.52
CA THR A 248 -31.28 -6.28 8.20
C THR A 248 -30.48 -5.44 7.21
#